data_AF-A0A6N7Q666-F1
#
_entry.id   AF-A0A6N7Q666-F1
#
_cell.length_a   1.000
_cell.length_b   1.000
_cell.length_c   1.000
_cell.angle_alpha   90.00
_cell.angle_beta   90.00
_cell.angle_gamma   90.00
#
_symmetry.space_group_name_H-M   'P 1'
#
loop_
_entity.id
_entity.type
_entity.pdbx_description
1 polymer ?
#
loop_
_entity_poly.entity_id
_entity_poly.type
_entity_poly.pdbx_seq_one_letter_code
_entity_poly.pdbx_strand_id
1 'polypeptide(L)'
;MNRNDAATRASRAILLALRVSLLAMGPLAVSTFAGAALAEEPSGSAVVLVVDGLPWDVDPEAVRAAIGREIGKTVALSGAAPPGRAAFVLRGEGERRVTLTYSAEGEGSSVGRTIDLPDDPERAAETLALLAGNLARDEAAELAALLGKRPEEKPAAADVAPNPPPAAPEPPAAKEEETRPEEAPAPPAPKKSAPAPRRAAPAPAPPTIPARTPSLEELAPCWRPDGTQVFASASVLPGISTSTSRGTNVVPHLSANLLAGLATGLDGLEIGLGLNIERAFACGVQISTAANIVAGPVRGVQAAIGLNFATSLRGVQMGGVDIVAGPVFGVQAGAIDIAGDVVGAQVGALNIGGAVSGVQLGAVNVAAGPVRGAQIGVVNYAERSSFSFGLLNIVRRGRLHIDLWGQETGLVMAGIEHGSDYMHNIYGVGTRLVGAERRLAFSLGLGGHVQVSKRFSVDLDLLGYSLHEMPSFEPTAFLGQVRLVAAVEIGARLGVFGGPSYSVVYARSIEDALLAPYDSSGLDLQDPYPVLGWPGVTIGLRTF
;
A
#
# COMPACT_ATOMS: atom_id res chain seq x y z
N MET A 1 -7.45 17.24 -26.21
CA MET A 1 -7.68 16.98 -24.77
C MET A 1 -8.14 15.54 -24.64
N ASN A 2 -7.29 14.65 -24.10
CA ASN A 2 -7.38 13.19 -24.31
C ASN A 2 -8.45 12.55 -23.43
N ARG A 3 -9.35 11.75 -24.02
CA ARG A 3 -10.41 10.99 -23.32
C ARG A 3 -9.86 10.01 -22.25
N ASN A 4 -8.60 9.61 -22.36
CA ASN A 4 -7.93 8.75 -21.39
C ASN A 4 -7.63 9.43 -20.03
N ASP A 5 -7.62 10.77 -19.96
CA ASP A 5 -7.40 11.48 -18.70
C ASP A 5 -8.66 11.60 -17.84
N ALA A 6 -9.86 11.43 -18.41
CA ALA A 6 -11.11 11.55 -17.65
C ALA A 6 -11.40 10.29 -16.82
N ALA A 7 -11.22 9.11 -17.43
CA ALA A 7 -11.35 7.83 -16.74
C ALA A 7 -10.26 7.68 -15.66
N THR A 8 -9.01 8.06 -15.98
CA THR A 8 -7.89 8.01 -15.02
C THR A 8 -8.07 8.99 -13.86
N ARG A 9 -8.71 10.16 -14.09
CA ARG A 9 -9.06 11.11 -13.02
C ARG A 9 -10.23 10.63 -12.17
N ALA A 10 -11.26 10.03 -12.76
CA ALA A 10 -12.38 9.45 -12.02
C ALA A 10 -11.92 8.27 -11.15
N SER A 11 -11.08 7.37 -11.67
CA SER A 11 -10.50 6.27 -10.90
C SER A 11 -9.56 6.77 -9.79
N ARG A 12 -8.74 7.79 -10.06
CA ARG A 12 -7.90 8.43 -9.03
C ARG A 12 -8.73 9.15 -7.97
N ALA A 13 -9.82 9.80 -8.35
CA ALA A 13 -10.71 10.48 -7.40
C ALA A 13 -11.48 9.47 -6.54
N ILE A 14 -11.91 8.33 -7.10
CA ILE A 14 -12.58 7.26 -6.35
C ILE A 14 -11.59 6.52 -5.44
N LEU A 15 -10.38 6.21 -5.90
CA LEU A 15 -9.31 5.61 -5.07
C LEU A 15 -8.76 6.57 -4.03
N LEU A 16 -8.67 7.87 -4.34
CA LEU A 16 -8.31 8.91 -3.37
C LEU A 16 -9.46 9.14 -2.39
N ALA A 17 -10.72 9.10 -2.82
CA ALA A 17 -11.87 9.17 -1.91
C ALA A 17 -11.94 7.92 -1.03
N LEU A 18 -11.73 6.70 -1.56
CA LEU A 18 -11.65 5.49 -0.74
C LEU A 18 -10.45 5.53 0.20
N ARG A 19 -9.26 5.91 -0.29
CA ARG A 19 -8.06 6.06 0.55
C ARG A 19 -8.26 7.13 1.61
N VAL A 20 -8.75 8.32 1.28
CA VAL A 20 -8.99 9.42 2.22
C VAL A 20 -10.11 9.05 3.18
N SER A 21 -11.19 8.40 2.75
CA SER A 21 -12.26 7.97 3.66
C SER A 21 -11.81 6.84 4.60
N LEU A 22 -11.03 5.85 4.13
CA LEU A 22 -10.53 4.74 4.96
C LEU A 22 -9.30 5.10 5.80
N LEU A 23 -8.36 5.91 5.28
CA LEU A 23 -7.25 6.50 6.06
C LEU A 23 -7.69 7.65 6.96
N ALA A 24 -8.85 8.29 6.72
CA ALA A 24 -9.45 9.20 7.69
C ALA A 24 -10.16 8.41 8.79
N MET A 25 -10.74 7.23 8.53
CA MET A 25 -11.35 6.39 9.58
C MET A 25 -10.33 5.83 10.58
N GLY A 26 -9.07 5.60 10.21
CA GLY A 26 -8.01 5.20 11.14
C GLY A 26 -7.77 6.20 12.28
N PRO A 27 -7.47 7.48 11.99
CA PRO A 27 -7.36 8.54 12.98
C PRO A 27 -8.73 9.05 13.48
N LEU A 28 -9.84 8.94 12.73
CA LEU A 28 -11.19 9.26 13.23
C LEU A 28 -11.73 8.23 14.22
N ALA A 29 -11.38 6.95 14.14
CA ALA A 29 -11.72 5.97 15.16
C ALA A 29 -10.88 6.17 16.44
N VAL A 30 -9.64 6.64 16.31
CA VAL A 30 -8.81 7.04 17.46
C VAL A 30 -9.31 8.35 18.09
N SER A 31 -9.86 9.28 17.30
CA SER A 31 -10.34 10.58 17.81
C SER A 31 -11.83 10.63 18.19
N THR A 32 -12.69 9.73 17.68
CA THR A 32 -14.10 9.66 18.12
C THR A 32 -14.29 8.86 19.42
N PHE A 33 -13.40 7.92 19.74
CA PHE A 33 -13.43 7.20 21.02
C PHE A 33 -12.58 7.85 22.13
N ALA A 34 -11.66 8.76 21.79
CA ALA A 34 -11.04 9.68 22.76
C ALA A 34 -11.99 10.82 23.19
N GLY A 35 -13.03 11.13 22.39
CA GLY A 35 -13.97 12.23 22.66
C GLY A 35 -15.12 11.91 23.62
N ALA A 36 -15.39 10.64 23.94
CA ALA A 36 -16.53 10.24 24.76
C ALA A 36 -16.15 9.88 26.22
N ALA A 37 -14.87 10.01 26.60
CA ALA A 37 -14.38 9.70 27.94
C ALA A 37 -13.60 10.86 28.60
N LEU A 38 -13.86 12.11 28.21
CA LEU A 38 -13.32 13.30 28.86
C LEU A 38 -14.43 14.31 29.17
N ALA A 39 -15.34 13.90 30.06
CA ALA A 39 -16.01 14.85 30.93
C ALA A 39 -15.17 14.93 32.21
N GLU A 40 -14.58 16.11 32.42
CA GLU A 40 -13.75 16.55 33.55
C GLU A 40 -12.40 15.82 33.78
N GLU A 41 -11.31 16.41 33.25
CA GLU A 41 -9.98 16.27 33.84
C GLU A 41 -9.55 17.55 34.58
N PRO A 42 -8.86 17.43 35.74
CA PRO A 42 -8.37 18.57 36.50
C PRO A 42 -7.08 19.17 35.88
N SER A 43 -7.02 20.50 35.91
CA SER A 43 -5.88 21.36 35.57
C SER A 43 -4.53 20.89 36.13
N GLY A 44 -3.70 20.24 35.30
CA GLY A 44 -2.38 19.73 35.71
C GLY A 44 -1.24 19.79 34.69
N SER A 45 -1.48 19.72 33.38
CA SER A 45 -0.42 19.45 32.37
C SER A 45 -0.23 20.52 31.29
N ALA A 46 -0.94 21.65 31.36
CA ALA A 46 -0.82 22.72 30.38
C ALA A 46 0.43 23.59 30.66
N VAL A 47 1.25 23.81 29.63
CA VAL A 47 2.33 24.81 29.65
C VAL A 47 1.68 26.19 29.67
N VAL A 48 2.15 27.09 30.53
CA VAL A 48 1.52 28.40 30.68
C VAL A 48 2.20 29.42 29.76
N LEU A 49 1.42 30.18 28.99
CA LEU A 49 1.91 31.37 28.27
C LEU A 49 1.43 32.61 29.00
N VAL A 50 2.39 33.40 29.48
CA VAL A 50 2.17 34.72 30.07
C VAL A 50 2.58 35.76 29.04
N VAL A 51 1.68 36.70 28.80
CA VAL A 51 1.88 37.78 27.86
C VAL A 51 1.91 39.08 28.64
N ASP A 52 3.05 39.77 28.59
CA ASP A 52 3.34 40.95 29.39
C ASP A 52 3.78 42.08 28.44
N GLY A 53 2.85 42.97 28.08
CA GLY A 53 3.13 44.13 27.23
C GLY A 53 3.46 43.82 25.77
N LEU A 54 2.57 43.13 25.03
CA LEU A 54 2.66 43.01 23.57
C LEU A 54 2.34 44.35 22.87
N PRO A 55 2.99 44.68 21.73
CA PRO A 55 2.47 45.69 20.79
C PRO A 55 1.18 45.19 20.12
N TRP A 56 0.27 46.11 19.81
CA TRP A 56 -1.18 45.91 19.64
C TRP A 56 -1.65 45.17 18.37
N ASP A 57 -0.74 44.57 17.60
CA ASP A 57 -1.03 43.97 16.29
C ASP A 57 -0.95 42.44 16.24
N VAL A 58 -0.45 41.77 17.30
CA VAL A 58 -0.35 40.31 17.37
C VAL A 58 -1.37 39.73 18.35
N ASP A 59 -2.27 38.87 17.87
CA ASP A 59 -3.30 38.21 18.68
C ASP A 59 -2.66 37.17 19.65
N PRO A 60 -2.80 37.35 20.98
CA PRO A 60 -2.28 36.42 21.98
C PRO A 60 -2.80 34.99 21.82
N GLU A 61 -4.04 34.82 21.33
CA GLU A 61 -4.64 33.50 21.15
C GLU A 61 -4.05 32.80 19.91
N ALA A 62 -3.73 33.55 18.86
CA ALA A 62 -3.00 33.06 17.69
C ALA A 62 -1.57 32.62 18.06
N VAL A 63 -0.87 33.39 18.90
CA VAL A 63 0.46 33.02 19.42
C VAL A 63 0.38 31.77 20.28
N ARG A 64 -0.58 31.71 21.23
CA ARG A 64 -0.81 30.52 22.07
C ARG A 64 -1.07 29.28 21.22
N ALA A 65 -1.93 29.39 20.22
CA ALA A 65 -2.25 28.28 19.32
C ALA A 65 -1.03 27.87 18.46
N ALA A 66 -0.24 28.82 17.98
CA ALA A 66 0.96 28.54 17.19
C ALA A 66 2.04 27.86 18.03
N ILE A 67 2.29 28.33 19.25
CA ILE A 67 3.24 27.70 20.20
C ILE A 67 2.76 26.28 20.55
N GLY A 68 1.48 26.09 20.84
CA GLY A 68 0.93 24.76 21.15
C GLY A 68 1.11 23.74 20.02
N ARG A 69 0.95 24.18 18.76
CA ARG A 69 1.24 23.35 17.58
C ARG A 69 2.72 23.05 17.44
N GLU A 70 3.60 24.02 17.69
CA GLU A 70 5.05 23.84 17.56
C GLU A 70 5.62 22.90 18.64
N ILE A 71 5.19 23.03 19.90
CA ILE A 71 5.73 22.21 21.00
C ILE A 71 4.96 20.91 21.24
N GLY A 72 3.82 20.71 20.57
CA GLY A 72 2.98 19.52 20.72
C GLY A 72 2.35 19.35 22.10
N LYS A 73 2.18 20.45 22.86
CA LYS A 73 1.56 20.47 24.21
C LYS A 73 0.43 21.48 24.28
N THR A 74 -0.54 21.26 25.17
CA THR A 74 -1.57 22.25 25.49
C THR A 74 -0.94 23.46 26.15
N VAL A 75 -1.17 24.65 25.57
CA VAL A 75 -0.70 25.92 26.11
C VAL A 75 -1.91 26.71 26.64
N ALA A 76 -1.85 27.15 27.89
CA ALA A 76 -2.90 27.96 28.51
C ALA A 76 -2.41 29.41 28.69
N LEU A 77 -3.22 30.39 28.30
CA LEU A 77 -2.95 31.79 28.61
C LEU A 77 -3.20 32.05 30.10
N SER A 78 -2.27 32.75 30.75
CA SER A 78 -2.41 33.14 32.16
C SER A 78 -1.86 34.55 32.37
N GLY A 79 -2.44 35.30 33.32
CA GLY A 79 -1.93 36.61 33.71
C GLY A 79 -0.63 36.56 34.51
N ALA A 80 -0.25 35.39 35.03
CA ALA A 80 1.01 35.18 35.76
C ALA A 80 1.50 33.74 35.63
N ALA A 81 2.82 33.55 35.70
CA ALA A 81 3.44 32.23 35.65
C ALA A 81 3.31 31.55 37.03
N PRO A 82 2.59 30.43 37.15
CA PRO A 82 2.50 29.72 38.43
C PRO A 82 3.86 29.10 38.81
N PRO A 83 4.26 29.16 40.09
CA PRO A 83 5.54 28.62 40.53
C PRO A 83 5.61 27.11 40.32
N GLY A 84 6.77 26.65 39.83
CA GLY A 84 7.05 25.22 39.65
C GLY A 84 6.45 24.58 38.39
N ARG A 85 5.77 25.34 37.52
CA ARG A 85 5.24 24.85 36.23
C ARG A 85 6.05 25.40 35.05
N ALA A 86 6.11 24.61 33.97
CA ALA A 86 6.69 25.07 32.73
C ALA A 86 5.91 26.28 32.18
N ALA A 87 6.62 27.38 31.91
CA ALA A 87 6.00 28.63 31.48
C ALA A 87 6.83 29.36 30.43
N PHE A 88 6.13 29.91 29.44
CA PHE A 88 6.64 30.93 28.53
C PHE A 88 6.19 32.31 29.02
N VAL A 89 7.12 33.26 29.04
CA VAL A 89 6.84 34.67 29.33
C VAL A 89 7.26 35.49 28.12
N LEU A 90 6.30 36.10 27.45
CA LEU A 90 6.51 36.97 26.30
C LEU A 90 6.42 38.43 26.73
N ARG A 91 7.51 39.18 26.57
CA ARG A 91 7.62 40.60 26.91
C ARG A 91 7.91 41.47 25.70
N GLY A 92 7.20 42.58 25.53
CA GLY A 92 7.52 43.59 24.52
C GLY A 92 8.52 44.62 25.03
N GLU A 93 9.52 44.95 24.21
CA GLU A 93 10.60 45.90 24.54
C GLU A 93 10.68 47.10 23.56
N GLY A 94 9.67 47.29 22.70
CA GLY A 94 9.61 48.37 21.70
C GLY A 94 8.51 48.12 20.66
N GLU A 95 8.52 48.84 19.54
CA GLU A 95 7.45 48.77 18.53
C GLU A 95 7.26 47.37 17.91
N ARG A 96 8.33 46.58 17.74
CA ARG A 96 8.28 45.18 17.24
C ARG A 96 9.33 44.24 17.83
N ARG A 97 9.98 44.63 18.93
CA ARG A 97 11.01 43.82 19.60
C ARG A 97 10.42 43.10 20.79
N VAL A 98 10.62 41.79 20.86
CA VAL A 98 10.05 40.94 21.93
C VAL A 98 11.09 40.01 22.51
N THR A 99 10.99 39.77 23.81
CA THR A 99 11.78 38.79 24.55
C THR A 99 10.85 37.65 24.96
N LEU A 100 11.15 36.43 24.51
CA LEU A 100 10.47 35.22 24.93
C LEU A 100 11.38 34.44 25.88
N THR A 101 10.89 34.17 27.09
CA THR A 101 11.60 33.42 28.12
C THR A 101 10.86 32.12 28.42
N TYR A 102 11.58 31.01 28.46
CA TYR A 102 11.07 29.70 28.89
C TYR A 102 11.66 29.32 30.24
N SER A 103 10.80 28.87 31.16
CA SER A 103 11.18 28.27 32.44
C SER A 103 10.67 26.84 32.48
N ALA A 104 11.55 25.88 32.81
CA ALA A 104 11.20 24.46 32.90
C ALA A 104 10.47 24.12 34.20
N GLU A 105 9.83 22.96 34.25
CA GLU A 105 9.14 22.46 35.44
C GLU A 105 10.17 22.03 36.52
N GLY A 106 10.04 22.52 37.74
CA GLY A 106 10.87 22.12 38.89
C GLY A 106 12.31 22.67 38.93
N GLU A 107 12.83 23.28 37.87
CA GLU A 107 14.22 23.75 37.78
C GLU A 107 14.25 25.28 37.61
N GLY A 108 14.94 25.99 38.50
CA GLY A 108 15.00 27.47 38.51
C GLY A 108 15.77 28.11 37.36
N SER A 109 16.15 27.35 36.33
CA SER A 109 16.81 27.84 35.12
C SER A 109 15.79 28.35 34.11
N SER A 110 15.99 29.57 33.64
CA SER A 110 15.20 30.16 32.55
C SER A 110 16.11 30.55 31.40
N VAL A 111 15.66 30.32 30.17
CA VAL A 111 16.38 30.68 28.95
C VAL A 111 15.51 31.64 28.15
N GLY A 112 16.07 32.80 27.81
CA GLY A 112 15.38 33.85 27.07
C GLY A 112 16.09 34.22 25.78
N ARG A 113 15.31 34.62 24.77
CA ARG A 113 15.81 35.13 23.49
C ARG A 113 14.99 36.35 23.08
N THR A 114 15.68 37.36 22.58
CA THR A 114 15.08 38.59 22.07
C THR A 114 15.16 38.60 20.55
N ILE A 115 14.04 38.89 19.90
CA ILE A 115 13.92 38.95 18.43
C ILE A 115 13.13 40.18 17.98
N ASP A 116 13.35 40.60 16.74
CA ASP A 116 12.50 41.56 16.04
C ASP A 116 11.44 40.80 15.23
N LEU A 117 10.16 41.18 15.38
CA LEU A 117 9.03 40.50 14.74
C LEU A 117 8.78 41.00 13.32
N PRO A 118 8.50 40.11 12.35
CA PRO A 118 8.05 40.49 11.00
C PRO A 118 6.78 41.37 11.06
N ASP A 119 6.61 42.28 10.10
CA ASP A 119 5.44 43.19 10.01
C ASP A 119 4.09 42.48 9.83
N ASP A 120 4.11 41.24 9.33
CA ASP A 120 2.93 40.41 9.13
C ASP A 120 2.57 39.64 10.43
N PRO A 121 1.35 39.82 10.99
CA PRO A 121 0.98 39.25 12.28
C PRO A 121 0.92 37.71 12.29
N GLU A 122 0.57 37.08 11.17
CA GLU A 122 0.58 35.61 11.05
C GLU A 122 2.02 35.07 11.11
N ARG A 123 2.94 35.67 10.34
CA ARG A 123 4.38 35.33 10.42
C ARG A 123 4.99 35.68 11.77
N ALA A 124 4.54 36.73 12.45
CA ALA A 124 5.00 37.06 13.79
C ALA A 124 4.64 35.95 14.79
N ALA A 125 3.41 35.43 14.74
CA ALA A 125 2.98 34.31 15.59
C ALA A 125 3.75 33.02 15.27
N GLU A 126 4.02 32.74 13.99
CA GLU A 126 4.85 31.60 13.57
C GLU A 126 6.31 31.75 14.02
N THR A 127 6.89 32.95 13.92
CA THR A 127 8.26 33.24 14.38
C THR A 127 8.37 33.05 15.90
N LEU A 128 7.37 33.50 16.65
CA LEU A 128 7.27 33.28 18.09
C LEU A 128 7.11 31.80 18.46
N ALA A 129 6.34 31.05 17.67
CA ALA A 129 6.19 29.62 17.85
C ALA A 129 7.52 28.89 17.64
N LEU A 130 8.22 29.15 16.53
CA LEU A 130 9.54 28.57 16.25
C LEU A 130 10.55 28.92 17.34
N LEU A 131 10.53 30.16 17.85
CA LEU A 131 11.36 30.57 18.97
C LEU A 131 11.02 29.79 20.25
N ALA A 132 9.74 29.60 20.55
CA ALA A 132 9.27 28.83 21.69
C ALA A 132 9.69 27.34 21.59
N GLY A 133 9.58 26.76 20.40
CA GLY A 133 10.04 25.42 20.08
C GLY A 133 11.54 25.26 20.29
N ASN A 134 12.33 26.22 19.82
CA ASN A 134 13.78 26.24 20.04
C ASN A 134 14.13 26.39 21.52
N LEU A 135 13.49 27.30 22.25
CA LEU A 135 13.73 27.50 23.69
C LEU A 135 13.35 26.29 24.54
N ALA A 136 12.27 25.59 24.20
CA ALA A 136 11.86 24.38 24.91
C ALA A 136 12.68 23.13 24.55
N ARG A 137 13.33 23.12 23.38
CA ARG A 137 14.18 22.01 22.90
C ARG A 137 15.68 22.26 23.08
N ASP A 138 16.11 23.42 23.59
CA ASP A 138 17.53 23.79 23.64
C ASP A 138 18.29 22.91 24.66
N GLU A 139 18.82 21.78 24.17
CA GLU A 139 19.77 20.88 24.86
C GLU A 139 21.22 21.42 24.81
N ALA A 140 21.48 22.60 24.24
CA ALA A 140 22.83 23.10 23.99
C ALA A 140 23.48 23.86 25.16
N ALA A 141 22.75 24.19 26.22
CA ALA A 141 23.31 24.89 27.39
C ALA A 141 24.20 23.97 28.26
N GLU A 142 23.86 22.69 28.38
CA GLU A 142 24.70 21.70 29.08
C GLU A 142 25.99 21.36 28.31
N LEU A 143 25.92 21.33 26.97
CA LEU A 143 27.07 21.03 26.12
C LEU A 143 28.10 22.18 26.10
N ALA A 144 27.66 23.44 26.18
CA ALA A 144 28.54 24.60 26.32
C ALA A 144 29.21 24.68 27.71
N ALA A 145 28.53 24.23 28.77
CA ALA A 145 29.10 24.11 30.11
C ALA A 145 30.13 22.97 30.22
N LEU A 146 29.92 21.85 29.49
CA LEU A 146 30.85 20.73 29.41
C LEU A 146 32.10 21.02 28.57
N LEU A 147 32.02 21.90 27.57
CA LEU A 147 33.15 22.30 26.72
C LEU A 147 33.96 23.48 27.29
N GLY A 148 33.51 24.08 28.40
CA GLY A 148 34.08 25.28 29.00
C GLY A 148 35.17 25.06 30.05
N LYS A 149 36.11 24.13 29.87
CA LYS A 149 37.38 24.11 30.65
C LYS A 149 38.57 23.59 29.83
N ARG A 150 39.29 24.51 29.20
CA ARG A 150 40.74 24.39 28.99
C ARG A 150 41.43 25.60 29.63
N PRO A 151 42.51 25.42 30.41
CA PRO A 151 43.29 26.54 30.91
C PRO A 151 43.99 27.29 29.77
N GLU A 152 44.14 28.59 29.97
CA GLU A 152 44.85 29.54 29.10
C GLU A 152 46.32 29.16 28.90
N GLU A 153 46.83 29.34 27.69
CA GLU A 153 48.27 29.49 27.45
C GLU A 153 48.51 30.63 26.44
N LYS A 154 49.34 31.59 26.86
CA LYS A 154 49.83 32.76 26.10
C LYS A 154 51.20 32.43 25.45
N PRO A 155 51.75 33.24 24.52
CA PRO A 155 52.25 32.74 23.23
C PRO A 155 53.74 33.04 22.94
N ALA A 156 54.34 32.27 22.03
CA ALA A 156 55.53 32.60 21.21
C ALA A 156 55.83 31.40 20.28
N ALA A 157 56.47 31.44 19.11
CA ALA A 157 56.80 32.42 18.07
C ALA A 157 57.28 31.57 16.85
N ALA A 158 57.38 32.17 15.67
CA ALA A 158 57.67 31.55 14.38
C ALA A 158 59.08 30.92 14.25
N ASP A 159 59.27 30.00 13.28
CA ASP A 159 60.28 30.17 12.20
C ASP A 159 60.24 29.10 11.08
N VAL A 160 60.83 29.49 9.95
CA VAL A 160 60.61 29.10 8.54
C VAL A 160 61.60 28.02 8.01
N ALA A 161 61.21 27.27 6.98
CA ALA A 161 61.99 26.24 6.24
C ALA A 161 63.16 26.81 5.39
N PRO A 162 64.11 26.00 4.84
CA PRO A 162 63.91 25.38 3.49
C PRO A 162 64.73 24.08 3.15
N ASN A 163 64.34 23.37 2.07
CA ASN A 163 65.08 22.31 1.29
C ASN A 163 66.14 22.94 0.32
N PRO A 164 67.06 22.26 -0.46
CA PRO A 164 66.96 20.98 -1.24
C PRO A 164 68.34 20.18 -1.47
N PRO A 165 68.71 19.54 -2.65
CA PRO A 165 68.60 18.11 -3.12
C PRO A 165 69.96 17.50 -3.66
N PRO A 166 70.10 16.61 -4.72
CA PRO A 166 69.51 15.30 -5.18
C PRO A 166 70.55 14.17 -5.57
N ALA A 167 70.13 12.94 -5.99
CA ALA A 167 70.61 12.14 -7.17
C ALA A 167 70.18 10.63 -7.18
N ALA A 168 70.08 10.02 -8.39
CA ALA A 168 69.55 8.68 -8.79
C ALA A 168 70.66 7.60 -9.06
N PRO A 169 70.55 6.54 -9.91
CA PRO A 169 69.49 5.54 -10.28
C PRO A 169 70.01 4.04 -10.28
N GLU A 170 69.19 3.03 -10.63
CA GLU A 170 69.64 1.64 -10.95
C GLU A 170 68.75 0.93 -12.04
N PRO A 171 69.22 -0.17 -12.71
CA PRO A 171 69.22 -0.33 -14.19
C PRO A 171 68.27 -1.41 -14.82
N PRO A 172 68.30 -1.65 -16.16
CA PRO A 172 67.21 -2.25 -16.95
C PRO A 172 67.39 -3.74 -17.33
N ALA A 173 66.30 -4.37 -17.79
CA ALA A 173 66.28 -5.73 -18.36
C ALA A 173 66.46 -5.74 -19.89
N ALA A 174 67.20 -6.74 -20.39
CA ALA A 174 67.59 -6.96 -21.78
C ALA A 174 66.66 -7.94 -22.53
N LYS A 175 66.86 -7.98 -23.86
CA LYS A 175 66.05 -8.55 -24.96
C LYS A 175 66.53 -9.96 -25.40
N GLU A 176 65.66 -10.66 -26.15
CA GLU A 176 65.89 -11.47 -27.39
C GLU A 176 64.56 -12.23 -27.68
N GLU A 177 64.06 -12.54 -28.88
CA GLU A 177 64.67 -12.67 -30.21
C GLU A 177 63.58 -12.62 -31.32
N GLU A 178 64.06 -12.60 -32.55
CA GLU A 178 63.47 -12.18 -33.82
C GLU A 178 62.99 -13.38 -34.67
N THR A 179 61.89 -13.25 -35.44
CA THR A 179 61.71 -14.01 -36.69
C THR A 179 60.75 -13.32 -37.68
N ARG A 180 61.29 -12.95 -38.85
CA ARG A 180 60.61 -12.78 -40.16
C ARG A 180 61.65 -13.17 -41.22
N PRO A 181 61.29 -13.72 -42.41
CA PRO A 181 60.57 -13.00 -43.48
C PRO A 181 59.50 -13.88 -44.16
N GLU A 182 58.52 -13.34 -44.90
CA GLU A 182 58.60 -13.19 -46.38
C GLU A 182 57.41 -12.35 -46.90
N GLU A 183 57.59 -11.66 -48.04
CA GLU A 183 56.71 -10.60 -48.57
C GLU A 183 56.12 -10.96 -49.96
N ALA A 184 54.90 -10.41 -50.20
CA ALA A 184 54.19 -10.13 -51.48
C ALA A 184 52.96 -11.03 -51.82
N PRO A 185 51.95 -10.53 -52.57
CA PRO A 185 51.48 -9.15 -52.79
C PRO A 185 49.98 -8.95 -52.42
N ALA A 186 49.54 -7.69 -52.33
CA ALA A 186 48.19 -7.29 -51.93
C ALA A 186 47.07 -7.67 -52.94
N PRO A 187 45.94 -8.25 -52.49
CA PRO A 187 44.68 -8.32 -53.25
C PRO A 187 43.70 -7.18 -52.88
N PRO A 188 42.67 -6.93 -53.71
CA PRO A 188 42.01 -5.65 -53.85
C PRO A 188 41.00 -5.33 -52.73
N ALA A 189 40.71 -4.02 -52.59
CA ALA A 189 39.72 -3.48 -51.65
C ALA A 189 38.37 -4.22 -51.74
N PRO A 190 37.74 -4.56 -50.60
CA PRO A 190 36.48 -5.27 -50.61
C PRO A 190 35.35 -4.37 -51.12
N LYS A 191 34.58 -4.92 -52.06
CA LYS A 191 33.34 -4.37 -52.61
C LYS A 191 32.37 -4.00 -51.47
N LYS A 192 31.64 -2.90 -51.66
CA LYS A 192 30.51 -2.48 -50.81
C LYS A 192 29.54 -3.65 -50.60
N SER A 193 29.62 -4.30 -49.45
CA SER A 193 28.60 -5.23 -48.97
C SER A 193 27.39 -4.45 -48.49
N ALA A 194 26.20 -4.90 -48.90
CA ALA A 194 24.91 -4.42 -48.42
C ALA A 194 24.87 -4.35 -46.88
N PRO A 195 24.11 -3.42 -46.28
CA PRO A 195 24.07 -3.27 -44.83
C PRO A 195 23.56 -4.58 -44.22
N ALA A 196 24.36 -5.15 -43.31
CA ALA A 196 23.97 -6.30 -42.52
C ALA A 196 22.64 -6.01 -41.79
N PRO A 197 21.73 -7.01 -41.64
CA PRO A 197 20.52 -6.81 -40.88
C PRO A 197 20.91 -6.38 -39.47
N ARG A 198 20.39 -5.22 -39.04
CA ARG A 198 20.55 -4.77 -37.65
C ARG A 198 20.13 -5.94 -36.76
N ARG A 199 21.08 -6.48 -35.99
CA ARG A 199 20.76 -7.38 -34.87
C ARG A 199 19.65 -6.68 -34.08
N ALA A 200 18.47 -7.29 -34.08
CA ALA A 200 17.39 -6.84 -33.23
C ALA A 200 17.97 -6.77 -31.82
N ALA A 201 17.83 -5.61 -31.18
CA ALA A 201 18.17 -5.47 -29.78
C ALA A 201 17.48 -6.61 -29.02
N PRO A 202 18.18 -7.29 -28.09
CA PRO A 202 17.53 -8.27 -27.24
C PRO A 202 16.31 -7.59 -26.61
N ALA A 203 15.15 -8.24 -26.73
CA ALA A 203 13.92 -7.73 -26.18
C ALA A 203 14.15 -7.41 -24.70
N PRO A 204 13.64 -6.27 -24.19
CA PRO A 204 13.73 -5.97 -22.77
C PRO A 204 13.14 -7.16 -22.02
N ALA A 205 13.91 -7.72 -21.08
CA ALA A 205 13.41 -8.73 -20.16
C ALA A 205 12.10 -8.20 -19.54
N PRO A 206 11.11 -9.07 -19.24
CA PRO A 206 9.95 -8.66 -18.46
C PRO A 206 10.48 -7.91 -17.23
N PRO A 207 9.95 -6.73 -16.89
CA PRO A 207 10.51 -5.90 -15.84
C PRO A 207 10.48 -6.69 -14.54
N THR A 208 11.63 -7.25 -14.17
CA THR A 208 11.91 -7.71 -12.81
C THR A 208 12.03 -6.46 -11.98
N ILE A 209 10.89 -5.90 -11.60
CA ILE A 209 10.86 -4.89 -10.56
C ILE A 209 11.25 -5.64 -9.27
N PRO A 210 12.39 -5.33 -8.64
CA PRO A 210 12.61 -5.75 -7.28
C PRO A 210 11.61 -4.97 -6.44
N ALA A 211 10.44 -5.57 -6.20
CA ALA A 211 9.71 -5.26 -4.97
C ALA A 211 10.69 -5.68 -3.87
N ARG A 212 11.39 -4.71 -3.28
CA ARG A 212 12.23 -4.96 -2.12
C ARG A 212 11.27 -5.50 -1.06
N THR A 213 11.21 -6.82 -0.93
CA THR A 213 10.64 -7.46 0.25
C THR A 213 11.37 -6.80 1.41
N PRO A 214 10.68 -6.10 2.32
CA PRO A 214 11.33 -5.52 3.49
C PRO A 214 12.13 -6.64 4.16
N SER A 215 13.39 -6.37 4.49
CA SER A 215 14.21 -7.41 5.12
C SER A 215 13.58 -7.78 6.46
N LEU A 216 13.61 -9.06 6.85
CA LEU A 216 13.12 -9.52 8.15
C LEU A 216 13.75 -8.76 9.34
N GLU A 217 14.90 -8.10 9.12
CA GLU A 217 15.61 -7.22 10.04
C GLU A 217 14.99 -5.81 10.20
N GLU A 218 14.13 -5.35 9.27
CA GLU A 218 13.44 -4.04 9.35
C GLU A 218 12.22 -4.08 10.30
N LEU A 219 11.84 -5.25 10.82
CA LEU A 219 10.79 -5.40 11.84
C LEU A 219 11.45 -5.35 13.22
N ALA A 220 11.39 -4.17 13.85
CA ALA A 220 12.14 -3.77 15.05
C ALA A 220 12.12 -4.81 16.20
N PRO A 221 13.15 -4.82 17.07
CA PRO A 221 13.29 -5.84 18.11
C PRO A 221 12.13 -5.82 19.11
N CYS A 222 11.74 -7.01 19.54
CA CYS A 222 10.79 -7.30 20.64
C CYS A 222 11.32 -6.86 22.02
N TRP A 223 12.01 -5.73 22.09
CA TRP A 223 12.71 -5.31 23.28
C TRP A 223 13.05 -3.83 23.21
N ARG A 224 12.94 -3.17 24.36
CA ARG A 224 13.46 -1.82 24.60
C ARG A 224 14.43 -1.83 25.80
N PRO A 225 15.60 -1.16 25.70
CA PRO A 225 16.55 -1.07 26.80
C PRO A 225 16.00 -0.40 28.07
N ASP A 226 15.07 0.55 27.91
CA ASP A 226 14.43 1.32 28.98
C ASP A 226 13.19 0.64 29.57
N GLY A 227 12.73 -0.48 28.99
CA GLY A 227 11.53 -1.18 29.42
C GLY A 227 11.76 -2.01 30.70
N THR A 228 10.94 -1.79 31.72
CA THR A 228 10.96 -2.61 32.95
C THR A 228 10.18 -3.90 32.73
N GLN A 229 10.91 -5.02 32.67
CA GLN A 229 10.31 -6.35 32.55
C GLN A 229 9.56 -6.73 33.82
N VAL A 230 8.32 -7.21 33.68
CA VAL A 230 7.53 -7.75 34.79
C VAL A 230 6.95 -9.10 34.41
N PHE A 231 6.90 -10.03 35.36
CA PHE A 231 6.34 -11.34 35.08
C PHE A 231 4.85 -11.29 34.76
N ALA A 232 4.08 -10.54 35.57
CA ALA A 232 2.64 -10.41 35.40
C ALA A 232 2.15 -9.00 35.74
N SER A 233 1.13 -8.55 35.01
CA SER A 233 0.38 -7.32 35.29
C SER A 233 -1.12 -7.54 35.13
N ALA A 234 -1.90 -6.93 36.02
CA ALA A 234 -3.34 -6.76 35.87
C ALA A 234 -3.72 -5.28 35.92
N SER A 235 -4.63 -4.86 35.03
CA SER A 235 -5.10 -3.47 34.91
C SER A 235 -6.62 -3.40 34.81
N VAL A 236 -7.23 -2.41 35.47
CA VAL A 236 -8.67 -2.11 35.27
C VAL A 236 -8.82 -1.08 34.18
N LEU A 237 -8.16 0.07 34.34
CA LEU A 237 -8.05 1.16 33.37
C LEU A 237 -6.63 1.76 33.46
N PRO A 238 -6.17 2.57 32.49
CA PRO A 238 -4.86 3.19 32.55
C PRO A 238 -4.65 3.96 33.87
N GLY A 239 -3.51 3.75 34.53
CA GLY A 239 -3.23 4.33 35.84
C GLY A 239 -3.79 3.52 37.04
N ILE A 240 -4.74 2.60 36.84
CA ILE A 240 -5.19 1.64 37.86
C ILE A 240 -4.71 0.24 37.48
N SER A 241 -3.45 -0.05 37.80
CA SER A 241 -2.76 -1.29 37.49
C SER A 241 -1.86 -1.74 38.64
N THR A 242 -1.64 -3.05 38.74
CA THR A 242 -0.60 -3.66 39.59
C THR A 242 0.82 -3.16 39.28
N SER A 243 1.02 -2.52 38.12
CA SER A 243 2.30 -1.93 37.73
C SER A 243 2.30 -0.40 37.74
N THR A 244 1.25 0.27 38.23
CA THR A 244 1.17 1.75 38.28
C THR A 244 2.37 2.37 39.00
N SER A 245 2.88 1.75 40.06
CA SER A 245 4.05 2.24 40.80
C SER A 245 5.35 2.22 40.01
N ARG A 246 5.41 1.48 38.90
CA ARG A 246 6.54 1.42 37.97
C ARG A 246 6.34 2.33 36.74
N GLY A 247 5.28 3.14 36.75
CA GLY A 247 4.89 3.97 35.62
C GLY A 247 4.35 3.14 34.45
N THR A 248 4.47 3.69 33.26
CA THR A 248 3.96 3.07 32.03
C THR A 248 5.06 2.41 31.18
N ASN A 249 6.32 2.49 31.61
CA ASN A 249 7.46 1.88 30.91
C ASN A 249 7.66 0.40 31.28
N VAL A 250 6.57 -0.36 31.18
CA VAL A 250 6.50 -1.75 31.63
C VAL A 250 6.32 -2.68 30.42
N VAL A 251 6.97 -3.84 30.48
CA VAL A 251 6.87 -4.93 29.50
C VAL A 251 6.50 -6.21 30.25
N PRO A 252 5.21 -6.58 30.31
CA PRO A 252 4.79 -7.81 30.97
C PRO A 252 5.01 -9.06 30.11
N HIS A 253 5.25 -10.20 30.75
CA HIS A 253 5.14 -11.52 30.11
C HIS A 253 3.70 -12.07 30.16
N LEU A 254 2.94 -11.70 31.19
CA LEU A 254 1.51 -12.03 31.34
C LEU A 254 0.73 -10.75 31.68
N SER A 255 -0.28 -10.41 30.89
CA SER A 255 -1.10 -9.22 31.11
C SER A 255 -2.60 -9.55 31.08
N ALA A 256 -3.35 -9.03 32.05
CA ALA A 256 -4.80 -9.19 32.14
C ALA A 256 -5.48 -7.82 32.32
N ASN A 257 -6.33 -7.43 31.37
CA ASN A 257 -6.95 -6.09 31.36
C ASN A 257 -8.47 -6.18 31.40
N LEU A 258 -9.13 -5.46 32.32
CA LEU A 258 -10.59 -5.46 32.43
C LEU A 258 -11.24 -4.47 31.43
N LEU A 259 -10.97 -3.17 31.55
CA LEU A 259 -11.51 -2.16 30.63
C LEU A 259 -10.44 -1.70 29.65
N ALA A 260 -9.25 -1.37 30.16
CA ALA A 260 -8.12 -0.98 29.32
C ALA A 260 -6.77 -1.20 30.03
N GLY A 261 -5.84 -1.83 29.33
CA GLY A 261 -4.43 -1.92 29.70
C GLY A 261 -3.59 -0.93 28.91
N LEU A 262 -2.54 -0.38 29.55
CA LEU A 262 -1.56 0.47 28.90
C LEU A 262 -0.15 0.05 29.33
N ALA A 263 0.63 -0.43 28.37
CA ALA A 263 2.02 -0.82 28.56
C ALA A 263 2.92 -0.18 27.49
N THR A 264 4.24 -0.27 27.67
CA THR A 264 5.17 0.15 26.62
C THR A 264 5.32 -0.93 25.58
N GLY A 265 5.40 -2.19 25.98
CA GLY A 265 5.33 -3.30 25.05
C GLY A 265 4.85 -4.57 25.74
N LEU A 266 4.75 -5.65 24.97
CA LEU A 266 4.41 -6.99 25.46
C LEU A 266 5.49 -7.98 24.99
N ASP A 267 5.91 -8.89 25.86
CA ASP A 267 6.75 -10.04 25.51
C ASP A 267 6.16 -11.33 26.12
N GLY A 268 4.99 -11.74 25.63
CA GLY A 268 4.29 -12.92 26.14
C GLY A 268 2.81 -12.95 25.79
N LEU A 269 1.94 -13.15 26.79
CA LEU A 269 0.49 -13.29 26.62
C LEU A 269 -0.25 -12.12 27.27
N GLU A 270 -1.21 -11.57 26.55
CA GLU A 270 -2.12 -10.55 27.05
C GLU A 270 -3.58 -10.86 26.71
N ILE A 271 -4.44 -10.74 27.71
CA ILE A 271 -5.88 -10.98 27.60
C ILE A 271 -6.63 -9.75 28.13
N GLY A 272 -7.48 -9.15 27.31
CA GLY A 272 -8.26 -7.97 27.65
C GLY A 272 -9.76 -8.16 27.44
N LEU A 273 -10.61 -7.77 28.39
CA LEU A 273 -12.05 -7.68 28.15
C LEU A 273 -12.45 -6.39 27.43
N GLY A 274 -11.57 -5.40 27.38
CA GLY A 274 -11.75 -4.16 26.61
C GLY A 274 -10.56 -3.92 25.69
N LEU A 275 -9.72 -2.95 26.04
CA LEU A 275 -8.59 -2.50 25.22
C LEU A 275 -7.24 -3.03 25.76
N ASN A 276 -6.39 -3.49 24.85
CA ASN A 276 -4.95 -3.68 25.10
C ASN A 276 -4.20 -2.63 24.29
N ILE A 277 -3.31 -1.86 24.92
CA ILE A 277 -2.62 -0.73 24.29
C ILE A 277 -1.13 -0.76 24.62
N GLU A 278 -0.31 -0.88 23.58
CA GLU A 278 1.14 -0.97 23.68
C GLU A 278 1.75 0.14 22.83
N ARG A 279 2.59 0.95 23.46
CA ARG A 279 3.14 2.15 22.79
C ARG A 279 4.33 1.87 21.88
N ALA A 280 4.91 0.67 21.92
CA ALA A 280 6.17 0.39 21.26
C ALA A 280 6.21 -0.93 20.49
N PHE A 281 5.78 -2.06 21.05
CA PHE A 281 5.84 -3.35 20.36
C PHE A 281 4.98 -4.40 21.08
N ALA A 282 4.58 -5.45 20.38
CA ALA A 282 4.02 -6.64 21.03
C ALA A 282 4.60 -7.91 20.42
N CYS A 283 5.14 -8.77 21.26
CA CYS A 283 5.70 -10.04 20.87
C CYS A 283 5.04 -11.16 21.67
N GLY A 284 4.41 -12.10 20.97
CA GLY A 284 3.60 -13.15 21.57
C GLY A 284 2.13 -13.08 21.16
N VAL A 285 1.21 -13.18 22.10
CA VAL A 285 -0.23 -13.33 21.84
C VAL A 285 -1.02 -12.25 22.57
N GLN A 286 -1.83 -11.49 21.84
CA GLN A 286 -2.77 -10.52 22.37
C GLN A 286 -4.18 -10.90 21.98
N ILE A 287 -5.06 -10.99 22.98
CA ILE A 287 -6.47 -11.29 22.78
C ILE A 287 -7.28 -10.21 23.48
N SER A 288 -8.25 -9.63 22.78
CA SER A 288 -9.22 -8.74 23.41
C SER A 288 -10.63 -8.90 22.86
N THR A 289 -11.62 -8.44 23.64
CA THR A 289 -12.99 -8.32 23.11
C THR A 289 -13.11 -7.08 22.23
N ALA A 290 -12.57 -5.93 22.63
CA ALA A 290 -12.76 -4.68 21.90
C ALA A 290 -11.61 -4.38 20.93
N ALA A 291 -10.40 -4.11 21.42
CA ALA A 291 -9.28 -3.80 20.54
C ALA A 291 -7.90 -4.11 21.11
N ASN A 292 -6.98 -4.49 20.22
CA ASN A 292 -5.53 -4.50 20.48
C ASN A 292 -4.88 -3.39 19.65
N ILE A 293 -4.18 -2.45 20.28
CA ILE A 293 -3.58 -1.28 19.63
C ILE A 293 -2.09 -1.23 19.96
N VAL A 294 -1.26 -1.60 18.98
CA VAL A 294 0.20 -1.55 19.12
C VAL A 294 0.74 -0.42 18.24
N ALA A 295 1.25 0.65 18.84
CA ALA A 295 1.89 1.76 18.14
C ALA A 295 3.32 1.42 17.66
N GLY A 296 3.49 0.20 17.14
CA GLY A 296 4.78 -0.35 16.73
C GLY A 296 4.64 -1.74 16.09
N PRO A 297 5.73 -2.52 15.99
CA PRO A 297 5.70 -3.83 15.36
C PRO A 297 5.05 -4.88 16.25
N VAL A 298 4.36 -5.81 15.59
CA VAL A 298 3.77 -7.00 16.21
C VAL A 298 4.44 -8.24 15.65
N ARG A 299 4.95 -9.10 16.54
CA ARG A 299 5.48 -10.42 16.19
C ARG A 299 4.72 -11.50 16.96
N GLY A 300 3.75 -12.13 16.31
CA GLY A 300 2.94 -13.19 16.90
C GLY A 300 1.47 -13.10 16.49
N VAL A 301 0.56 -13.18 17.45
CA VAL A 301 -0.89 -13.21 17.21
C VAL A 301 -1.57 -12.02 17.86
N GLN A 302 -2.38 -11.31 17.09
CA GLN A 302 -3.34 -10.31 17.59
C GLN A 302 -4.76 -10.76 17.23
N ALA A 303 -5.61 -10.93 18.23
CA ALA A 303 -6.99 -11.33 18.04
C ALA A 303 -7.93 -10.38 18.80
N ALA A 304 -8.89 -9.76 18.10
CA ALA A 304 -9.87 -8.87 18.70
C ALA A 304 -11.20 -8.94 17.96
N ILE A 305 -12.35 -8.98 18.64
CA ILE A 305 -13.64 -8.95 17.92
C ILE A 305 -13.82 -7.62 17.18
N GLY A 306 -13.39 -6.51 17.79
CA GLY A 306 -13.43 -5.19 17.16
C GLY A 306 -12.22 -4.93 16.26
N LEU A 307 -11.18 -4.31 16.81
CA LEU A 307 -10.07 -3.75 16.05
C LEU A 307 -8.72 -4.36 16.48
N ASN A 308 -7.89 -4.75 15.51
CA ASN A 308 -6.46 -4.89 15.72
C ASN A 308 -5.71 -3.81 14.93
N PHE A 309 -4.78 -3.13 15.59
CA PHE A 309 -3.93 -2.14 14.95
C PHE A 309 -2.45 -2.42 15.24
N ALA A 310 -1.63 -2.34 14.20
CA ALA A 310 -0.18 -2.37 14.28
C ALA A 310 0.48 -1.47 13.22
N THR A 311 1.76 -1.13 13.41
CA THR A 311 2.53 -0.45 12.34
C THR A 311 3.13 -1.45 11.35
N SER A 312 3.47 -2.65 11.80
CA SER A 312 3.94 -3.76 10.96
C SER A 312 3.60 -5.08 11.65
N LEU A 313 3.35 -6.13 10.88
CA LEU A 313 2.95 -7.43 11.41
C LEU A 313 3.86 -8.54 10.87
N ARG A 314 4.35 -9.39 11.77
CA ARG A 314 4.85 -10.72 11.44
C ARG A 314 4.09 -11.76 12.25
N GLY A 315 3.19 -12.48 11.60
CA GLY A 315 2.35 -13.48 12.24
C GLY A 315 0.90 -13.37 11.80
N VAL A 316 -0.03 -13.37 12.74
CA VAL A 316 -1.46 -13.48 12.47
C VAL A 316 -2.22 -12.35 13.15
N GLN A 317 -3.09 -11.68 12.41
CA GLN A 317 -4.05 -10.72 12.94
C GLN A 317 -5.45 -11.22 12.57
N MET A 318 -6.36 -11.27 13.53
CA MET A 318 -7.72 -11.78 13.35
C MET A 318 -8.73 -10.89 14.07
N GLY A 319 -9.74 -10.40 13.36
CA GLY A 319 -10.76 -9.61 14.03
C GLY A 319 -11.92 -9.10 13.19
N GLY A 320 -12.63 -8.09 13.70
CA GLY A 320 -13.60 -7.38 12.89
C GLY A 320 -12.91 -6.52 11.84
N VAL A 321 -11.94 -5.72 12.29
CA VAL A 321 -11.13 -4.84 11.45
C VAL A 321 -9.67 -5.02 11.82
N ASP A 322 -8.85 -5.37 10.84
CA ASP A 322 -7.43 -5.61 10.98
C ASP A 322 -6.67 -4.55 10.17
N ILE A 323 -5.90 -3.70 10.86
CA ILE A 323 -5.17 -2.59 10.24
C ILE A 323 -3.68 -2.70 10.55
N VAL A 324 -2.87 -2.74 9.50
CA VAL A 324 -1.42 -2.65 9.58
C VAL A 324 -0.94 -1.51 8.69
N ALA A 325 -0.39 -0.45 9.28
CA ALA A 325 -0.01 0.74 8.52
C ALA A 325 1.13 0.49 7.50
N GLY A 326 1.98 -0.50 7.78
CA GLY A 326 3.14 -0.89 6.99
C GLY A 326 3.06 -2.33 6.48
N PRO A 327 4.18 -3.07 6.46
CA PRO A 327 4.22 -4.39 5.86
C PRO A 327 3.61 -5.48 6.76
N VAL A 328 2.99 -6.46 6.11
CA VAL A 328 2.47 -7.70 6.71
C VAL A 328 3.26 -8.89 6.18
N PHE A 329 3.79 -9.70 7.09
CA PHE A 329 4.39 -11.00 6.83
C PHE A 329 3.59 -12.08 7.57
N GLY A 330 2.56 -12.60 6.92
CA GLY A 330 1.68 -13.60 7.52
C GLY A 330 0.22 -13.44 7.09
N VAL A 331 -0.71 -13.58 8.03
CA VAL A 331 -2.15 -13.66 7.74
C VAL A 331 -2.90 -12.53 8.44
N GLN A 332 -3.74 -11.82 7.70
CA GLN A 332 -4.87 -11.07 8.25
C GLN A 332 -6.14 -11.85 7.94
N ALA A 333 -7.04 -11.92 8.91
CA ALA A 333 -8.32 -12.59 8.75
C ALA A 333 -9.38 -11.88 9.57
N GLY A 334 -9.93 -10.82 8.99
CA GLY A 334 -11.06 -10.10 9.56
C GLY A 334 -12.15 -9.76 8.56
N ALA A 335 -13.22 -9.08 9.00
CA ALA A 335 -14.23 -8.61 8.05
C ALA A 335 -13.64 -7.57 7.08
N ILE A 336 -12.73 -6.74 7.58
CA ILE A 336 -11.98 -5.74 6.81
C ILE A 336 -10.49 -5.88 7.14
N ASP A 337 -9.68 -6.19 6.13
CA ASP A 337 -8.23 -6.27 6.24
C ASP A 337 -7.58 -5.12 5.47
N ILE A 338 -6.76 -4.31 6.14
CA ILE A 338 -6.03 -3.18 5.54
C ILE A 338 -4.55 -3.31 5.86
N ALA A 339 -3.72 -3.29 4.83
CA ALA A 339 -2.27 -3.34 4.98
C ALA A 339 -1.56 -2.43 3.96
N GLY A 340 -0.29 -2.13 4.25
CA GLY A 340 0.70 -1.76 3.23
C GLY A 340 1.01 -2.97 2.34
N ASP A 341 2.29 -3.31 2.18
CA ASP A 341 2.66 -4.49 1.39
C ASP A 341 2.40 -5.79 2.17
N VAL A 342 1.87 -6.80 1.49
CA VAL A 342 1.49 -8.09 2.09
C VAL A 342 2.32 -9.22 1.50
N VAL A 343 2.98 -9.99 2.35
CA VAL A 343 3.58 -11.29 2.03
C VAL A 343 2.85 -12.34 2.86
N GLY A 344 1.89 -13.04 2.24
CA GLY A 344 1.03 -14.00 2.93
C GLY A 344 -0.43 -13.93 2.48
N ALA A 345 -1.37 -13.88 3.41
CA ALA A 345 -2.80 -13.94 3.09
C ALA A 345 -3.63 -12.82 3.76
N GLN A 346 -4.64 -12.33 3.05
CA GLN A 346 -5.75 -11.56 3.62
C GLN A 346 -7.05 -12.32 3.34
N VAL A 347 -7.89 -12.50 4.35
CA VAL A 347 -9.11 -13.30 4.29
C VAL A 347 -10.24 -12.55 4.97
N GLY A 348 -11.08 -11.90 4.18
CA GLY A 348 -12.10 -11.01 4.70
C GLY A 348 -13.18 -10.65 3.71
N ALA A 349 -14.20 -9.91 4.13
CA ALA A 349 -15.19 -9.40 3.18
C ALA A 349 -14.57 -8.34 2.26
N LEU A 350 -13.68 -7.51 2.82
CA LEU A 350 -12.92 -6.48 2.12
C LEU A 350 -11.43 -6.60 2.46
N ASN A 351 -10.60 -6.83 1.44
CA ASN A 351 -9.15 -6.87 1.58
C ASN A 351 -8.51 -5.72 0.81
N ILE A 352 -7.68 -4.91 1.49
CA ILE A 352 -6.95 -3.80 0.90
C ILE A 352 -5.46 -3.96 1.20
N GLY A 353 -4.64 -3.91 0.13
CA GLY A 353 -3.19 -3.97 0.22
C GLY A 353 -2.48 -3.04 -0.75
N GLY A 354 -1.19 -2.80 -0.49
CA GLY A 354 -0.22 -2.24 -1.42
C GLY A 354 0.13 -3.24 -2.51
N ALA A 355 1.37 -3.73 -2.52
CA ALA A 355 1.77 -4.91 -3.28
C ALA A 355 1.45 -6.19 -2.48
N VAL A 356 1.01 -7.24 -3.17
CA VAL A 356 0.66 -8.52 -2.53
C VAL A 356 1.48 -9.65 -3.13
N SER A 357 2.21 -10.38 -2.31
CA SER A 357 2.87 -11.64 -2.66
C SER A 357 2.20 -12.77 -1.86
N GLY A 358 1.15 -13.36 -2.43
CA GLY A 358 0.32 -14.36 -1.77
C GLY A 358 -1.14 -14.29 -2.19
N VAL A 359 -2.08 -14.44 -1.24
CA VAL A 359 -3.52 -14.64 -1.54
C VAL A 359 -4.38 -13.55 -0.90
N GLN A 360 -5.31 -13.00 -1.66
CA GLN A 360 -6.45 -12.26 -1.11
C GLN A 360 -7.73 -13.05 -1.39
N LEU A 361 -8.48 -13.41 -0.35
CA LEU A 361 -9.76 -14.10 -0.45
C LEU A 361 -10.85 -13.25 0.18
N GLY A 362 -11.84 -12.83 -0.61
CA GLY A 362 -12.88 -11.95 -0.09
C GLY A 362 -13.93 -11.54 -1.09
N ALA A 363 -15.00 -10.87 -0.65
CA ALA A 363 -16.00 -10.37 -1.60
C ALA A 363 -15.38 -9.29 -2.50
N VAL A 364 -14.56 -8.42 -1.92
CA VAL A 364 -13.85 -7.35 -2.61
C VAL A 364 -12.36 -7.38 -2.24
N ASN A 365 -11.51 -7.54 -3.25
CA ASN A 365 -10.05 -7.51 -3.09
C ASN A 365 -9.46 -6.33 -3.86
N VAL A 366 -8.65 -5.51 -3.18
CA VAL A 366 -8.01 -4.33 -3.76
C VAL A 366 -6.52 -4.36 -3.47
N ALA A 367 -5.72 -4.32 -4.52
CA ALA A 367 -4.27 -4.13 -4.44
C ALA A 367 -3.89 -2.86 -5.20
N ALA A 368 -3.25 -1.91 -4.52
CA ALA A 368 -2.76 -0.69 -5.15
C ALA A 368 -1.51 -0.93 -6.03
N GLY A 369 -0.81 -2.05 -5.80
CA GLY A 369 0.36 -2.48 -6.54
C GLY A 369 0.16 -3.81 -7.28
N PRO A 370 1.25 -4.50 -7.64
CA PRO A 370 1.19 -5.81 -8.27
C PRO A 370 0.81 -6.91 -7.27
N VAL A 371 0.06 -7.90 -7.75
CA VAL A 371 -0.27 -9.14 -7.04
C VAL A 371 0.50 -10.32 -7.67
N ARG A 372 1.42 -10.90 -6.89
CA ARG A 372 2.13 -12.14 -7.20
C ARG A 372 1.49 -13.28 -6.41
N GLY A 373 0.49 -13.91 -7.01
CA GLY A 373 -0.31 -14.94 -6.37
C GLY A 373 -1.75 -14.89 -6.88
N ALA A 374 -2.73 -14.94 -5.98
CA ALA A 374 -4.13 -15.05 -6.34
C ALA A 374 -5.02 -14.01 -5.63
N GLN A 375 -5.96 -13.42 -6.36
CA GLN A 375 -7.13 -12.76 -5.78
C GLN A 375 -8.37 -13.58 -6.10
N ILE A 376 -9.17 -13.93 -5.11
CA ILE A 376 -10.39 -14.72 -5.27
C ILE A 376 -11.53 -13.94 -4.61
N GLY A 377 -12.51 -13.52 -5.41
CA GLY A 377 -13.61 -12.70 -4.92
C GLY A 377 -14.68 -12.41 -5.93
N VAL A 378 -15.68 -11.61 -5.54
CA VAL A 378 -16.69 -11.13 -6.50
C VAL A 378 -16.07 -10.02 -7.37
N VAL A 379 -15.35 -9.11 -6.72
CA VAL A 379 -14.65 -8.00 -7.37
C VAL A 379 -13.18 -8.03 -6.97
N ASN A 380 -12.29 -8.06 -7.96
CA ASN A 380 -10.86 -7.94 -7.75
C ASN A 380 -10.32 -6.72 -8.49
N TYR A 381 -9.47 -5.95 -7.82
CA TYR A 381 -8.76 -4.82 -8.41
C TYR A 381 -7.27 -4.95 -8.14
N ALA A 382 -6.46 -4.78 -9.19
CA ALA A 382 -5.00 -4.72 -9.05
C ALA A 382 -4.37 -3.90 -10.17
N GLU A 383 -3.15 -3.38 -9.95
CA GLU A 383 -2.37 -2.81 -11.04
C GLU A 383 -1.94 -3.90 -12.04
N ARG A 384 -1.44 -5.02 -11.51
CA ARG A 384 -1.13 -6.26 -12.23
C ARG A 384 -1.49 -7.41 -11.31
N SER A 385 -1.91 -8.55 -11.87
CA SER A 385 -2.18 -9.75 -11.09
C SER A 385 -1.80 -10.98 -11.89
N SER A 386 -1.10 -11.92 -11.25
CA SER A 386 -0.82 -13.23 -11.86
C SER A 386 -2.11 -14.02 -12.08
N PHE A 387 -2.99 -14.04 -11.08
CA PHE A 387 -4.27 -14.75 -11.14
C PHE A 387 -5.34 -13.99 -10.36
N SER A 388 -6.47 -13.69 -11.00
CA SER A 388 -7.62 -13.07 -10.35
C SER A 388 -8.90 -13.79 -10.77
N PHE A 389 -9.62 -14.38 -9.82
CA PHE A 389 -10.88 -15.09 -10.04
C PHE A 389 -12.05 -14.35 -9.42
N GLY A 390 -13.06 -14.04 -10.24
CA GLY A 390 -14.22 -13.31 -9.81
C GLY A 390 -15.12 -12.85 -10.93
N LEU A 391 -16.32 -12.38 -10.57
CA LEU A 391 -17.29 -11.87 -11.53
C LEU A 391 -16.74 -10.64 -12.27
N LEU A 392 -15.98 -9.79 -11.58
CA LEU A 392 -15.34 -8.60 -12.14
C LEU A 392 -13.86 -8.55 -11.71
N ASN A 393 -12.97 -8.68 -12.69
CA ASN A 393 -11.53 -8.63 -12.48
C ASN A 393 -10.95 -7.38 -13.16
N ILE A 394 -10.69 -6.33 -12.39
CA ILE A 394 -10.17 -5.06 -12.90
C ILE A 394 -8.64 -5.05 -12.75
N VAL A 395 -7.93 -5.59 -13.74
CA VAL A 395 -6.46 -5.62 -13.78
C VAL A 395 -5.93 -4.58 -14.76
N ARG A 396 -5.38 -3.48 -14.26
CA ARG A 396 -5.10 -2.27 -15.07
C ARG A 396 -4.03 -2.48 -16.16
N ARG A 397 -2.96 -3.20 -15.84
CA ARG A 397 -1.88 -3.60 -16.76
C ARG A 397 -1.96 -5.10 -17.06
N GLY A 398 -3.18 -5.66 -17.04
CA GLY A 398 -3.48 -7.03 -17.42
C GLY A 398 -3.90 -7.13 -18.88
N ARG A 399 -4.56 -8.25 -19.23
CA ARG A 399 -5.06 -8.53 -20.58
C ARG A 399 -6.35 -7.77 -20.80
N LEU A 400 -6.44 -6.98 -21.87
CA LEU A 400 -7.68 -6.32 -22.31
C LEU A 400 -7.79 -6.47 -23.82
N HIS A 401 -8.75 -7.25 -24.27
CA HIS A 401 -9.01 -7.50 -25.67
C HIS A 401 -10.46 -7.17 -26.00
N ILE A 402 -10.67 -6.53 -27.14
CA ILE A 402 -11.98 -6.44 -27.80
C ILE A 402 -11.99 -7.50 -28.89
N ASP A 403 -12.98 -8.38 -28.81
CA ASP A 403 -13.12 -9.55 -29.68
C ASP A 403 -14.41 -9.46 -30.50
N LEU A 404 -14.32 -9.89 -31.75
CA LEU A 404 -15.47 -10.18 -32.62
C LEU A 404 -15.35 -11.64 -33.06
N TRP A 405 -16.33 -12.48 -32.73
CA TRP A 405 -16.29 -13.90 -33.07
C TRP A 405 -17.60 -14.41 -33.63
N GLY A 406 -17.48 -15.45 -34.44
CA GLY A 406 -18.60 -16.23 -34.96
C GLY A 406 -18.40 -17.70 -34.65
N GLN A 407 -19.50 -18.43 -34.60
CA GLN A 407 -19.52 -19.87 -34.33
C GLN A 407 -20.54 -20.59 -35.23
N GLU A 408 -20.45 -21.91 -35.26
CA GLU A 408 -21.23 -22.78 -36.16
C GLU A 408 -22.75 -22.59 -36.04
N THR A 409 -23.25 -22.15 -34.88
CA THR A 409 -24.69 -21.91 -34.65
C THR A 409 -25.23 -20.69 -35.40
N GLY A 410 -24.38 -19.93 -36.08
CA GLY A 410 -24.74 -18.67 -36.74
C GLY A 410 -24.77 -17.46 -35.81
N LEU A 411 -24.34 -17.63 -34.55
CA LEU A 411 -24.11 -16.52 -33.62
C LEU A 411 -22.89 -15.73 -34.06
N VAL A 412 -23.05 -14.41 -34.12
CA VAL A 412 -21.98 -13.43 -34.26
C VAL A 412 -22.00 -12.52 -33.05
N MET A 413 -20.88 -12.43 -32.37
CA MET A 413 -20.73 -11.83 -31.05
C MET A 413 -19.62 -10.79 -31.06
N ALA A 414 -19.82 -9.70 -30.33
CA ALA A 414 -18.79 -8.74 -29.98
C ALA A 414 -18.66 -8.69 -28.46
N GLY A 415 -17.44 -8.59 -27.96
CA GLY A 415 -17.21 -8.66 -26.53
C GLY A 415 -15.86 -8.13 -26.08
N ILE A 416 -15.71 -8.10 -24.77
CA ILE A 416 -14.50 -7.70 -24.09
C ILE A 416 -14.00 -8.89 -23.29
N GLU A 417 -12.73 -9.21 -23.47
CA GLU A 417 -11.98 -10.11 -22.61
C GLU A 417 -11.06 -9.27 -21.72
N HIS A 418 -11.20 -9.37 -20.40
CA HIS A 418 -10.38 -8.62 -19.46
C HIS A 418 -9.94 -9.49 -18.28
N GLY A 419 -8.67 -9.41 -17.87
CA GLY A 419 -8.20 -10.10 -16.67
C GLY A 419 -6.70 -10.12 -16.41
N SER A 420 -6.31 -11.10 -15.60
CA SER A 420 -4.96 -11.37 -15.12
C SER A 420 -4.05 -12.04 -16.17
N ASP A 421 -2.80 -12.32 -15.80
CA ASP A 421 -1.82 -12.93 -16.70
C ASP A 421 -2.24 -14.33 -17.19
N TYR A 422 -2.82 -15.15 -16.31
CA TYR A 422 -3.21 -16.54 -16.62
C TYR A 422 -4.71 -16.78 -16.75
N MET A 423 -5.55 -15.81 -16.37
CA MET A 423 -7.00 -15.98 -16.39
C MET A 423 -7.72 -14.69 -16.75
N HIS A 424 -8.80 -14.81 -17.51
CA HIS A 424 -9.59 -13.69 -17.99
C HIS A 424 -11.09 -13.95 -17.87
N ASN A 425 -11.87 -12.88 -17.83
CA ASN A 425 -13.32 -12.91 -17.96
C ASN A 425 -13.73 -12.46 -19.36
N ILE A 426 -14.83 -13.01 -19.87
CA ILE A 426 -15.38 -12.71 -21.18
C ILE A 426 -16.79 -12.17 -20.99
N TYR A 427 -17.07 -11.01 -21.57
CA TYR A 427 -18.40 -10.39 -21.59
C TYR A 427 -18.74 -10.06 -23.04
N GLY A 428 -19.90 -10.49 -23.52
CA GLY A 428 -20.26 -10.29 -24.92
C GLY A 428 -21.74 -10.11 -25.17
N VAL A 429 -22.01 -9.51 -26.31
CA VAL A 429 -23.35 -9.33 -26.86
C VAL A 429 -23.30 -9.63 -28.35
N GLY A 430 -24.34 -10.24 -28.86
CA GLY A 430 -24.39 -10.61 -30.26
C GLY A 430 -25.76 -10.97 -30.73
N THR A 431 -25.82 -11.48 -31.94
CA THR A 431 -27.08 -11.90 -32.55
C THR A 431 -26.85 -13.11 -33.43
N ARG A 432 -27.86 -13.96 -33.53
CA ARG A 432 -27.88 -15.05 -34.50
C ARG A 432 -28.31 -14.48 -35.85
N LEU A 433 -27.40 -14.50 -36.82
CA LEU A 433 -27.64 -13.97 -38.17
C LEU A 433 -28.12 -15.04 -39.17
N VAL A 434 -27.91 -16.32 -38.84
CA VAL A 434 -28.24 -17.45 -39.71
C VAL A 434 -29.18 -18.40 -38.95
N GLY A 435 -30.43 -18.51 -39.44
CA GLY A 435 -31.51 -19.31 -38.81
C GLY A 435 -32.91 -18.72 -39.11
N ALA A 436 -33.97 -19.45 -38.76
CA ALA A 436 -35.36 -19.02 -39.02
C ALA A 436 -35.77 -17.75 -38.25
N GLU A 437 -35.18 -17.52 -37.08
CA GLU A 437 -35.53 -16.41 -36.20
C GLU A 437 -34.30 -15.66 -35.68
N ARG A 438 -34.41 -14.33 -35.63
CA ARG A 438 -33.34 -13.45 -35.12
C ARG A 438 -33.35 -13.47 -33.61
N ARG A 439 -32.28 -14.01 -33.01
CA ARG A 439 -32.09 -14.03 -31.55
C ARG A 439 -31.02 -13.03 -31.14
N LEU A 440 -31.25 -12.34 -30.03
CA LEU A 440 -30.23 -11.59 -29.32
C LEU A 440 -29.52 -12.54 -28.35
N ALA A 441 -28.21 -12.40 -28.20
CA ALA A 441 -27.41 -13.24 -27.32
C ALA A 441 -26.55 -12.38 -26.39
N PHE A 442 -26.50 -12.78 -25.12
CA PHE A 442 -25.56 -12.24 -24.13
C PHE A 442 -24.65 -13.36 -23.67
N SER A 443 -23.34 -13.11 -23.57
CA SER A 443 -22.38 -14.11 -23.10
C SER A 443 -21.64 -13.64 -21.86
N LEU A 444 -21.47 -14.55 -20.92
CA LEU A 444 -20.57 -14.43 -19.79
C LEU A 444 -19.66 -15.66 -19.74
N GLY A 445 -18.37 -15.47 -19.54
CA GLY A 445 -17.43 -16.58 -19.48
C GLY A 445 -16.17 -16.26 -18.71
N LEU A 446 -15.37 -17.30 -18.53
CA LEU A 446 -14.04 -17.25 -17.96
C LEU A 446 -13.12 -18.16 -18.76
N GLY A 447 -11.85 -17.81 -18.85
CA GLY A 447 -10.89 -18.60 -19.61
C GLY A 447 -9.49 -18.56 -19.03
N GLY A 448 -8.79 -19.67 -19.19
CA GLY A 448 -7.37 -19.81 -18.90
C GLY A 448 -6.55 -19.44 -20.13
N HIS A 449 -5.43 -18.76 -19.92
CA HIS A 449 -4.56 -18.28 -21.00
C HIS A 449 -3.13 -18.80 -20.85
N VAL A 450 -2.56 -19.25 -21.96
CA VAL A 450 -1.16 -19.64 -22.05
C VAL A 450 -0.50 -18.95 -23.23
N GLN A 451 0.46 -18.06 -22.94
CA GLN A 451 1.32 -17.45 -23.96
C GLN A 451 2.45 -18.42 -24.33
N VAL A 452 2.36 -19.03 -25.52
CA VAL A 452 3.34 -20.01 -26.00
C VAL A 452 4.55 -19.35 -26.67
N SER A 453 4.32 -18.28 -27.44
CA SER A 453 5.38 -17.45 -28.03
C SER A 453 4.92 -15.99 -28.10
N LYS A 454 5.79 -15.08 -28.54
CA LYS A 454 5.45 -13.63 -28.64
C LYS A 454 4.24 -13.29 -29.51
N ARG A 455 3.79 -14.20 -30.38
CA ARG A 455 2.67 -13.96 -31.31
C ARG A 455 1.63 -15.08 -31.28
N PHE A 456 1.82 -16.08 -30.42
CA PHE A 456 0.97 -17.27 -30.39
C PHE A 456 0.57 -17.57 -28.95
N SER A 457 -0.73 -17.64 -28.73
CA SER A 457 -1.33 -18.03 -27.45
C SER A 457 -2.40 -19.08 -27.64
N VAL A 458 -2.67 -19.80 -26.56
CA VAL A 458 -3.73 -20.79 -26.48
C VAL A 458 -4.60 -20.48 -25.27
N ASP A 459 -5.90 -20.43 -25.50
CA ASP A 459 -6.91 -20.11 -24.50
C ASP A 459 -7.87 -21.30 -24.34
N LEU A 460 -8.24 -21.63 -23.11
CA LEU A 460 -9.30 -22.59 -22.79
C LEU A 460 -10.41 -21.84 -22.07
N ASP A 461 -11.55 -21.67 -22.74
CA ASP A 461 -12.62 -20.82 -22.24
C ASP A 461 -13.88 -21.64 -21.95
N LEU A 462 -14.58 -21.24 -20.90
CA LEU A 462 -15.92 -21.68 -20.55
C LEU A 462 -16.87 -20.49 -20.66
N LEU A 463 -17.89 -20.59 -21.51
CA LEU A 463 -18.87 -19.53 -21.76
C LEU A 463 -20.29 -20.05 -21.52
N GLY A 464 -21.15 -19.17 -21.02
CA GLY A 464 -22.60 -19.32 -21.03
C GLY A 464 -23.21 -18.21 -21.88
N TYR A 465 -24.14 -18.58 -22.75
CA TYR A 465 -24.90 -17.65 -23.58
C TYR A 465 -26.38 -17.71 -23.19
N SER A 466 -26.99 -16.55 -22.96
CA SER A 466 -28.44 -16.41 -22.86
C SER A 466 -28.99 -15.92 -24.20
N LEU A 467 -29.88 -16.69 -24.81
CA LEU A 467 -30.53 -16.38 -26.09
C LEU A 467 -31.94 -15.85 -25.84
N HIS A 468 -32.27 -14.75 -26.49
CA HIS A 468 -33.54 -14.05 -26.34
C HIS A 468 -34.18 -13.84 -27.70
N GLU A 469 -35.48 -14.08 -27.80
CA GLU A 469 -36.27 -13.75 -28.99
C GLU A 469 -36.37 -12.22 -29.14
N MET A 470 -36.46 -11.73 -30.38
CA MET A 470 -36.67 -10.31 -30.67
C MET A 470 -37.98 -10.11 -31.45
N PRO A 471 -38.84 -9.16 -31.05
CA PRO A 471 -38.60 -8.07 -30.09
C PRO A 471 -39.02 -8.34 -28.64
N SER A 472 -39.63 -9.50 -28.34
CA SER A 472 -40.23 -9.82 -27.04
C SER A 472 -39.22 -9.89 -25.88
N PHE A 473 -37.94 -10.12 -26.19
CA PHE A 473 -36.84 -10.33 -25.24
C PHE A 473 -37.06 -11.55 -24.32
N GLU A 474 -37.97 -12.45 -24.69
CA GLU A 474 -38.20 -13.66 -23.92
C GLU A 474 -37.00 -14.61 -24.04
N PRO A 475 -36.47 -15.15 -22.92
CA PRO A 475 -35.34 -16.08 -22.98
C PRO A 475 -35.77 -17.40 -23.61
N THR A 476 -35.17 -17.78 -24.74
CA THR A 476 -35.53 -18.99 -25.50
C THR A 476 -34.66 -20.18 -25.15
N ALA A 477 -33.36 -19.92 -24.95
CA ALA A 477 -32.38 -20.97 -24.64
C ALA A 477 -31.19 -20.43 -23.85
N PHE A 478 -30.57 -21.32 -23.08
CA PHE A 478 -29.26 -21.13 -22.49
C PHE A 478 -28.28 -22.10 -23.16
N LEU A 479 -27.13 -21.60 -23.59
CA LEU A 479 -26.09 -22.39 -24.25
C LEU A 479 -24.82 -22.33 -23.41
N GLY A 480 -24.39 -23.46 -22.85
CA GLY A 480 -23.05 -23.64 -22.29
C GLY A 480 -22.07 -24.04 -23.38
N GLN A 481 -20.84 -23.52 -23.34
CA GLN A 481 -19.81 -23.83 -24.32
C GLN A 481 -18.44 -23.91 -23.65
N VAL A 482 -17.68 -24.95 -23.97
CA VAL A 482 -16.23 -25.00 -23.75
C VAL A 482 -15.54 -24.83 -25.09
N ARG A 483 -14.51 -23.99 -25.18
CA ARG A 483 -13.72 -23.81 -26.41
C ARG A 483 -12.23 -23.81 -26.12
N LEU A 484 -11.47 -24.46 -27.00
CA LEU A 484 -10.02 -24.41 -27.01
C LEU A 484 -9.60 -23.58 -28.23
N VAL A 485 -9.00 -22.42 -27.99
CA VAL A 485 -8.78 -21.40 -29.01
C VAL A 485 -7.28 -21.14 -29.17
N ALA A 486 -6.79 -21.20 -30.39
CA ALA A 486 -5.45 -20.77 -30.74
C ALA A 486 -5.51 -19.38 -31.36
N ALA A 487 -4.74 -18.43 -30.84
CA ALA A 487 -4.69 -17.05 -31.33
C ALA A 487 -3.31 -16.70 -31.91
N VAL A 488 -3.31 -16.01 -33.04
CA VAL A 488 -2.11 -15.52 -33.73
C VAL A 488 -2.21 -14.02 -33.95
N GLU A 489 -1.19 -13.28 -33.50
CA GLU A 489 -1.08 -11.85 -33.74
C GLU A 489 -0.67 -11.54 -35.19
N ILE A 490 -1.53 -10.82 -35.92
CA ILE A 490 -1.31 -10.33 -37.28
C ILE A 490 -1.00 -8.83 -37.22
N GLY A 491 0.24 -8.51 -36.86
CA GLY A 491 0.72 -7.13 -36.76
C GLY A 491 0.78 -6.63 -35.32
N ALA A 492 0.61 -5.33 -35.12
CA ALA A 492 0.84 -4.69 -33.82
C ALA A 492 -0.43 -4.47 -32.98
N ARG A 493 -1.62 -4.73 -33.53
CA ARG A 493 -2.92 -4.36 -32.91
C ARG A 493 -4.06 -5.34 -33.18
N LEU A 494 -3.86 -6.31 -34.06
CA LEU A 494 -4.89 -7.23 -34.52
C LEU A 494 -4.33 -8.64 -34.50
N GLY A 495 -5.16 -9.61 -34.18
CA GLY A 495 -4.89 -11.01 -34.44
C GLY A 495 -6.17 -11.75 -34.78
N VAL A 496 -5.97 -12.98 -35.21
CA VAL A 496 -7.03 -13.93 -35.52
C VAL A 496 -6.96 -15.05 -34.51
N PHE A 497 -8.11 -15.62 -34.20
CA PHE A 497 -8.17 -16.81 -33.39
C PHE A 497 -9.18 -17.80 -33.92
N GLY A 498 -8.98 -19.06 -33.59
CA GLY A 498 -9.97 -20.09 -33.87
C GLY A 498 -9.62 -21.41 -33.23
N GLY A 499 -10.61 -22.29 -33.15
CA GLY A 499 -10.43 -23.62 -32.61
C GLY A 499 -11.73 -24.36 -32.35
N PRO A 500 -11.62 -25.63 -31.92
CA PRO A 500 -12.79 -26.46 -31.63
C PRO A 500 -13.53 -25.98 -30.38
N SER A 501 -14.83 -26.20 -30.37
CA SER A 501 -15.70 -26.01 -29.22
C SER A 501 -16.61 -27.21 -28.99
N TYR A 502 -17.16 -27.33 -27.79
CA TYR A 502 -18.25 -28.23 -27.49
C TYR A 502 -19.36 -27.43 -26.81
N SER A 503 -20.57 -27.57 -27.35
CA SER A 503 -21.73 -26.76 -27.04
C SER A 503 -22.81 -27.65 -26.43
N VAL A 504 -23.47 -27.18 -25.38
CA VAL A 504 -24.64 -27.83 -24.76
C VAL A 504 -25.73 -26.78 -24.59
N VAL A 505 -26.90 -27.00 -25.19
CA VAL A 505 -28.05 -26.11 -25.07
C VAL A 505 -29.11 -26.71 -24.17
N TYR A 506 -29.72 -25.83 -23.38
CA TYR A 506 -30.96 -26.05 -22.64
C TYR A 506 -31.99 -25.06 -23.18
N ALA A 507 -33.13 -25.53 -23.69
CA ALA A 507 -34.11 -24.67 -24.36
C ALA A 507 -35.54 -24.92 -23.87
N ARG A 508 -36.48 -24.00 -24.17
CA ARG A 508 -37.91 -24.17 -23.82
C ARG A 508 -38.69 -25.08 -24.77
N SER A 509 -38.19 -25.28 -25.98
CA SER A 509 -38.83 -26.06 -27.03
C SER A 509 -37.78 -26.80 -27.85
N ILE A 510 -38.19 -27.82 -28.60
CA ILE A 510 -37.28 -28.56 -29.48
C ILE A 510 -36.79 -27.62 -30.59
N GLU A 511 -37.66 -26.79 -31.14
CA GLU A 511 -37.34 -25.76 -32.13
C GLU A 511 -36.25 -24.81 -31.60
N ASP A 512 -36.33 -24.42 -30.33
CA ASP A 512 -35.33 -23.57 -29.69
C ASP A 512 -33.98 -24.25 -29.46
N ALA A 513 -33.98 -25.57 -29.27
CA ALA A 513 -32.77 -26.36 -29.07
C ALA A 513 -32.01 -26.65 -30.38
N LEU A 514 -32.67 -26.57 -31.55
CA LEU A 514 -32.07 -26.80 -32.87
C LEU A 514 -31.18 -25.61 -33.32
N LEU A 515 -30.10 -25.37 -32.56
CA LEU A 515 -29.10 -24.36 -32.83
C LEU A 515 -27.95 -24.86 -33.72
N ALA A 516 -27.65 -26.16 -33.66
CA ALA A 516 -26.61 -26.79 -34.46
C ALA A 516 -27.02 -26.84 -35.95
N PRO A 517 -26.11 -26.60 -36.90
CA PRO A 517 -26.40 -26.74 -38.33
C PRO A 517 -26.40 -28.20 -38.81
N TYR A 518 -26.16 -29.16 -37.93
CA TYR A 518 -26.10 -30.61 -38.18
C TYR A 518 -26.69 -31.38 -36.99
N ASP A 519 -26.73 -32.71 -37.09
CA ASP A 519 -27.25 -33.58 -36.03
C ASP A 519 -26.57 -33.31 -34.69
N SER A 520 -27.39 -33.21 -33.66
CA SER A 520 -26.96 -33.04 -32.28
C SER A 520 -27.30 -34.30 -31.48
N SER A 521 -26.50 -34.56 -30.45
CA SER A 521 -26.76 -35.64 -29.51
C SER A 521 -27.81 -35.19 -28.50
N GLY A 522 -28.94 -35.88 -28.45
CA GLY A 522 -29.90 -35.72 -27.35
C GLY A 522 -29.28 -36.22 -26.04
N LEU A 523 -29.06 -35.30 -25.09
CA LEU A 523 -28.53 -35.64 -23.76
C LEU A 523 -29.67 -35.89 -22.76
N ASP A 524 -30.77 -35.13 -22.90
CA ASP A 524 -32.07 -35.39 -22.28
C ASP A 524 -33.16 -34.79 -23.19
N LEU A 525 -34.14 -35.59 -23.59
CA LEU A 525 -35.18 -35.21 -24.56
C LEU A 525 -36.57 -35.08 -23.90
N GLN A 526 -36.62 -34.92 -22.58
CA GLN A 526 -37.89 -34.70 -21.87
C GLN A 526 -38.50 -33.33 -22.22
N ASP A 527 -39.68 -33.36 -22.82
CA ASP A 527 -40.61 -32.22 -22.92
C ASP A 527 -41.01 -31.83 -21.48
N PRO A 528 -40.72 -30.61 -21.00
CA PRO A 528 -40.66 -29.35 -21.76
C PRO A 528 -39.30 -28.65 -21.89
N TYR A 529 -38.17 -29.34 -21.64
CA TYR A 529 -36.86 -28.68 -21.68
C TYR A 529 -35.77 -29.54 -22.35
N PRO A 530 -35.73 -29.59 -23.69
CA PRO A 530 -34.74 -30.40 -24.40
C PRO A 530 -33.30 -29.93 -24.15
N VAL A 531 -32.40 -30.90 -23.99
CA VAL A 531 -30.96 -30.71 -23.84
C VAL A 531 -30.22 -31.40 -24.97
N LEU A 532 -29.56 -30.61 -25.82
CA LEU A 532 -28.80 -31.10 -26.97
C LEU A 532 -27.33 -30.70 -26.85
N GLY A 533 -26.42 -31.59 -27.27
CA GLY A 533 -24.98 -31.33 -27.29
C GLY A 533 -24.36 -31.58 -28.66
N TRP A 534 -23.36 -30.79 -29.04
CA TRP A 534 -22.64 -30.97 -30.30
C TRP A 534 -21.20 -30.41 -30.25
N PRO A 535 -20.25 -31.03 -30.99
CA PRO A 535 -18.95 -30.40 -31.27
C PRO A 535 -19.16 -29.22 -32.22
N GLY A 536 -18.31 -28.20 -32.18
CA GLY A 536 -18.42 -26.98 -32.96
C GLY A 536 -17.07 -26.32 -33.25
N VAL A 537 -17.10 -25.14 -33.87
CA VAL A 537 -15.91 -24.36 -34.22
C VAL A 537 -16.19 -22.88 -33.98
N THR A 538 -15.26 -22.22 -33.30
CA THR A 538 -15.27 -20.76 -33.16
C THR A 538 -14.13 -20.15 -33.96
N ILE A 539 -14.39 -19.02 -34.62
CA ILE A 539 -13.38 -18.19 -35.28
C ILE A 539 -13.62 -16.72 -34.93
N GLY A 540 -12.56 -15.92 -34.84
CA GLY A 540 -12.72 -14.52 -34.49
C GLY A 540 -11.50 -13.64 -34.77
N LEU A 541 -11.73 -12.36 -34.58
CA LEU A 541 -10.74 -11.29 -34.59
C LEU A 541 -10.57 -10.74 -33.17
N ARG A 542 -9.34 -10.43 -32.81
CA ARG A 542 -8.96 -9.92 -31.50
C ARG A 542 -8.08 -8.68 -31.63
N THR A 543 -8.29 -7.70 -30.76
CA THR A 543 -7.39 -6.55 -30.59
C THR A 543 -6.35 -6.79 -29.51
N PHE A 544 -5.18 -6.16 -29.59
CA PHE A 544 -4.05 -6.32 -28.63
C PHE A 544 -3.59 -4.98 -28.07
#